data_AF-A0A926NPV8-F1
#
_entry.id   AF-A0A926NPV8-F1
#
_cell.length_a   1.000
_cell.length_b   1.000
_cell.length_c   1.000
_cell.angle_alpha   90.00
_cell.angle_beta   90.00
_cell.angle_gamma   90.00
#
_symmetry.space_group_name_H-M   'P 1'
#
loop_
_entity.id
_entity.type
_entity.pdbx_description
1 polymer ?
#
loop_
_entity_poly.entity_id
_entity_poly.type
_entity_poly.pdbx_seq_one_letter_code
_entity_poly.pdbx_strand_id
1 'polypeptide(L)'
;MNETTIQVLLDTTAERVPFNKRSFAIKLDKGELFKYAVWMLEVPSHVKESDFDYLQSKVPSLEGLYSDYIEFTADSIVNLCTDDRTKQLISEMIGIGVGLKYSTLLLSINPNQFKKIGVPVEGKYLDYAVVKDAKEYEIETKGTISDYYSAMKNDIIAKKAAQGRAIHLRFGTIMMLVKDTAGSVSKCVIVDDPPTDVPAPEVDVYEIALLYYAMYLSFILDSKYYNKFIRPLKRGRNNSVRIQQNKFFAKYYFQNRTYYGECFDYRLIRENVSFVESNSDTDDIFRQITERVGRIKFFLGVESTVIEAINNANKDLLLAYHSPKTFTQSDGVYKCLDTDGILIIKSQNGHDQQLEQVFSEDVVKERLGLYDRYLKGEAHLCGAPCTSPGIEGKPCERRTFRRNCFFHR
;
A
#
# COMPACT_ATOMS: atom_id res chain seq x y z
N MET A 1 11.61 -16.99 7.32
CA MET A 1 11.61 -16.02 8.45
C MET A 1 10.64 -14.88 8.12
N ASN A 2 10.31 -13.98 9.06
CA ASN A 2 9.44 -12.82 8.78
C ASN A 2 10.16 -11.47 8.86
N GLU A 3 11.40 -11.48 9.34
CA GLU A 3 12.30 -10.33 9.33
C GLU A 3 13.59 -10.69 8.56
N THR A 4 14.21 -9.70 7.94
CA THR A 4 15.50 -9.82 7.26
C THR A 4 16.32 -8.55 7.45
N THR A 5 17.63 -8.64 7.25
CA THR A 5 18.57 -7.51 7.32
C THR A 5 19.38 -7.42 6.03
N ILE A 6 19.12 -6.39 5.23
CA ILE A 6 19.75 -6.21 3.92
C ILE A 6 20.96 -5.29 4.01
N GLN A 7 22.10 -5.74 3.50
CA GLN A 7 23.30 -4.91 3.42
C GLN A 7 23.14 -3.80 2.36
N VAL A 8 23.52 -2.58 2.72
CA VAL A 8 23.61 -1.46 1.78
C VAL A 8 25.03 -1.29 1.27
N LEU A 9 25.16 -1.16 -0.05
CA LEU A 9 26.42 -0.89 -0.75
C LEU A 9 26.33 0.46 -1.45
N LEU A 10 27.37 1.27 -1.31
CA LEU A 10 27.49 2.53 -2.04
C LEU A 10 28.17 2.25 -3.39
N ASP A 11 27.53 2.62 -4.50
CA ASP A 11 28.16 2.61 -5.81
C ASP A 11 29.30 3.63 -5.89
N THR A 12 30.24 3.47 -6.82
CA THR A 12 31.35 4.42 -7.01
C THR A 12 30.89 5.83 -7.41
N THR A 13 29.69 5.95 -7.97
CA THR A 13 29.06 7.25 -8.29
C THR A 13 28.50 7.93 -7.06
N ALA A 14 28.35 7.20 -5.94
CA ALA A 14 27.83 7.79 -4.72
C ALA A 14 28.93 8.60 -4.01
N GLU A 15 28.73 9.91 -3.88
CA GLU A 15 29.65 10.79 -3.16
C GLU A 15 29.34 10.76 -1.65
N ARG A 16 30.37 10.65 -0.81
CA ARG A 16 30.24 10.29 0.62
C ARG A 16 29.70 11.42 1.52
N VAL A 17 28.53 12.00 1.28
CA VAL A 17 27.81 12.93 2.18
C VAL A 17 26.32 12.92 1.79
N PRO A 18 25.34 12.86 2.72
CA PRO A 18 25.42 13.06 4.17
C PRO A 18 25.75 11.83 5.03
N PHE A 19 25.78 10.62 4.47
CA PHE A 19 25.66 9.39 5.27
C PHE A 19 26.91 8.52 5.23
N ASN A 20 27.98 9.04 5.84
CA ASN A 20 29.28 8.38 5.96
C ASN A 20 29.29 7.21 6.98
N LYS A 21 28.24 6.40 7.03
CA LYS A 21 28.19 5.19 7.88
C LYS A 21 28.79 4.02 7.11
N ARG A 22 29.99 3.58 7.52
CA ARG A 22 30.74 2.47 6.91
C ARG A 22 29.98 1.13 6.86
N SER A 23 28.87 1.00 7.59
CA SER A 23 27.94 -0.13 7.52
C SER A 23 26.51 0.39 7.71
N PHE A 24 25.74 0.43 6.63
CA PHE A 24 24.30 0.69 6.68
C PHE A 24 23.58 -0.62 6.33
N ALA A 25 22.62 -1.01 7.16
CA ALA A 25 21.81 -2.19 6.93
C ALA A 25 20.34 -1.83 7.12
N ILE A 26 19.49 -2.41 6.29
CA ILE A 26 18.04 -2.19 6.32
C ILE A 26 17.43 -3.40 6.99
N LYS A 27 16.96 -3.23 8.23
CA LYS A 27 16.09 -4.22 8.87
C LYS A 27 14.64 -3.94 8.47
N LEU A 28 13.97 -4.96 7.97
CA LEU A 28 12.54 -4.91 7.63
C LEU A 28 11.85 -6.25 7.87
N ASP A 29 10.57 -6.18 8.21
CA ASP A 29 9.66 -7.32 8.24
C ASP A 29 8.76 -7.36 6.99
N LYS A 30 8.06 -8.48 6.77
CA LYS A 30 7.15 -8.65 5.62
C LYS A 30 5.99 -7.64 5.60
N GLY A 31 5.48 -7.23 6.77
CA GLY A 31 4.44 -6.21 6.89
C GLY A 31 4.94 -4.82 6.51
N GLU A 32 6.15 -4.45 6.96
CA GLU A 32 6.82 -3.23 6.51
C GLU A 32 7.08 -3.27 5.00
N LEU A 33 7.59 -4.38 4.45
CA LEU A 33 7.81 -4.54 3.01
C LEU A 33 6.52 -4.26 2.23
N PHE A 34 5.43 -4.93 2.59
CA PHE A 34 4.12 -4.76 1.97
C PHE A 34 3.61 -3.31 2.08
N LYS A 35 3.75 -2.70 3.26
CA LYS A 35 3.31 -1.32 3.51
C LYS A 35 3.98 -0.32 2.56
N TYR A 36 5.29 -0.44 2.33
CA TYR A 36 6.00 0.43 1.39
C TYR A 36 5.73 0.01 -0.06
N ALA A 37 5.66 -1.29 -0.34
CA ALA A 37 5.38 -1.82 -1.68
C ALA A 37 4.06 -1.32 -2.28
N VAL A 38 3.02 -1.08 -1.48
CA VAL A 38 1.74 -0.55 -1.98
C VAL A 38 1.89 0.79 -2.72
N TRP A 39 2.99 1.53 -2.49
CA TRP A 39 3.33 2.77 -3.19
C TRP A 39 3.71 2.58 -4.67
N MET A 40 3.87 1.34 -5.11
CA MET A 40 3.89 1.02 -6.54
C MET A 40 2.58 1.40 -7.23
N LEU A 41 1.46 1.41 -6.50
CA LEU A 41 0.18 1.86 -7.01
C LEU A 41 0.11 3.39 -7.05
N GLU A 42 -0.77 3.95 -7.88
CA GLU A 42 -1.03 5.39 -7.89
C GLU A 42 -2.20 5.72 -6.97
N VAL A 43 -2.17 6.90 -6.36
CA VAL A 43 -3.33 7.41 -5.60
C VAL A 43 -4.47 7.59 -6.61
N PRO A 44 -5.54 6.79 -6.53
CA PRO A 44 -6.54 6.81 -7.57
C PRO A 44 -7.23 8.16 -7.55
N SER A 45 -7.20 8.79 -8.71
CA SER A 45 -7.73 10.12 -8.92
C SER A 45 -9.26 10.17 -8.72
N HIS A 46 -9.91 9.02 -8.92
CA HIS A 46 -11.32 8.74 -8.71
C HIS A 46 -11.48 7.23 -8.62
N VAL A 47 -12.38 6.74 -7.76
CA VAL A 47 -12.73 5.31 -7.68
C VAL A 47 -14.18 5.14 -8.12
N LYS A 48 -14.42 4.31 -9.14
CA LYS A 48 -15.79 3.94 -9.53
C LYS A 48 -16.31 2.82 -8.64
N GLU A 49 -17.62 2.68 -8.56
CA GLU A 49 -18.26 1.59 -7.80
C GLU A 49 -17.84 0.20 -8.32
N SER A 50 -17.73 0.04 -9.64
CA SER A 50 -17.25 -1.18 -10.30
C SER A 50 -15.78 -1.50 -9.98
N ASP A 51 -14.98 -0.47 -9.76
CA ASP A 51 -13.53 -0.61 -9.59
C ASP A 51 -13.17 -0.92 -8.14
N PHE A 52 -14.07 -0.65 -7.20
CA PHE A 52 -13.79 -0.80 -5.77
C PHE A 52 -13.56 -2.26 -5.37
N ASP A 53 -14.38 -3.20 -5.87
CA ASP A 53 -14.20 -4.61 -5.53
C ASP A 53 -12.88 -5.13 -6.12
N TYR A 54 -12.48 -4.60 -7.28
CA TYR A 54 -11.15 -4.84 -7.86
C TYR A 54 -10.02 -4.19 -7.05
N LEU A 55 -10.19 -2.99 -6.50
CA LEU A 55 -9.21 -2.39 -5.59
C LEU A 55 -9.10 -3.18 -4.28
N GLN A 56 -10.22 -3.66 -3.75
CA GLN A 56 -10.23 -4.55 -2.60
C GLN A 56 -9.59 -5.90 -2.89
N SER A 57 -9.59 -6.38 -4.14
CA SER A 57 -8.85 -7.58 -4.52
C SER A 57 -7.35 -7.34 -4.67
N LYS A 58 -6.88 -6.10 -4.92
CA LYS A 58 -5.44 -5.79 -5.07
C LYS A 58 -4.66 -5.83 -3.78
N VAL A 59 -5.22 -5.35 -2.67
CA VAL A 59 -4.52 -5.34 -1.37
C VAL A 59 -4.16 -6.76 -0.92
N PRO A 60 -5.09 -7.74 -0.94
CA PRO A 60 -4.78 -9.13 -0.67
C PRO A 60 -3.81 -9.71 -1.69
N SER A 61 -3.90 -9.32 -2.98
CA SER A 61 -2.98 -9.83 -3.99
C SER A 61 -1.55 -9.35 -3.74
N LEU A 62 -1.37 -8.07 -3.37
CA LEU A 62 -0.06 -7.51 -3.04
C LEU A 62 0.51 -8.10 -1.74
N GLU A 63 -0.32 -8.28 -0.71
CA GLU A 63 0.11 -8.90 0.55
C GLU A 63 0.31 -10.41 0.41
N GLY A 64 -0.52 -11.07 -0.39
CA GLY A 64 -0.72 -12.50 -0.35
C GLY A 64 -0.34 -13.29 -1.58
N LEU A 65 -0.81 -12.88 -2.75
CA LEU A 65 -0.48 -13.58 -4.00
C LEU A 65 1.02 -13.48 -4.32
N TYR A 66 1.72 -12.46 -3.81
CA TYR A 66 3.17 -12.33 -3.93
C TYR A 66 3.95 -12.77 -2.69
N SER A 67 3.34 -12.90 -1.51
CA SER A 67 4.05 -13.40 -0.32
C SER A 67 4.56 -14.82 -0.51
N ASP A 68 3.84 -15.66 -1.26
CA ASP A 68 4.26 -17.04 -1.56
C ASP A 68 5.48 -17.07 -2.49
N TYR A 69 5.72 -15.99 -3.24
CA TYR A 69 6.90 -15.83 -4.08
C TYR A 69 8.04 -15.06 -3.39
N ILE A 70 7.86 -14.66 -2.13
CA ILE A 70 8.85 -13.85 -1.40
C ILE A 70 9.26 -14.59 -0.13
N GLU A 71 10.48 -15.08 -0.12
CA GLU A 71 11.08 -15.68 1.06
C GLU A 71 12.09 -14.75 1.71
N PHE A 72 12.01 -14.62 3.04
CA PHE A 72 13.02 -13.91 3.84
C PHE A 72 13.93 -14.93 4.52
N THR A 73 15.23 -14.78 4.29
CA THR A 73 16.31 -15.34 5.10
C THR A 73 16.85 -14.25 6.04
N ALA A 74 17.85 -14.58 6.86
CA ALA A 74 18.44 -13.63 7.80
C ALA A 74 19.01 -12.36 7.11
N ASP A 75 19.54 -12.52 5.89
CA ASP A 75 20.28 -11.49 5.16
C ASP A 75 19.81 -11.29 3.70
N SER A 76 18.76 -12.00 3.28
CA SER A 76 18.32 -12.01 1.89
C SER A 76 16.80 -12.03 1.73
N ILE A 77 16.36 -11.48 0.60
CA ILE A 77 15.01 -11.63 0.05
C ILE A 77 15.14 -12.43 -1.25
N VAL A 78 14.46 -13.56 -1.31
CA VAL A 78 14.44 -14.46 -2.47
C VAL A 78 13.13 -14.26 -3.23
N ASN A 79 13.23 -14.08 -4.54
CA ASN A 79 12.08 -14.07 -5.44
C ASN A 79 11.93 -15.47 -6.05
N LEU A 80 10.93 -16.22 -5.58
CA LEU A 80 10.65 -17.60 -5.97
C LEU A 80 9.79 -17.70 -7.26
N CYS A 81 9.37 -16.57 -7.83
CA CYS A 81 8.51 -16.58 -9.00
C CYS A 81 9.25 -17.07 -10.25
N THR A 82 8.65 -17.99 -10.99
CA THR A 82 9.22 -18.54 -12.23
C THR A 82 8.70 -17.85 -13.49
N ASP A 83 7.47 -17.31 -13.47
CA ASP A 83 6.87 -16.53 -14.55
C ASP A 83 7.56 -15.16 -14.71
N ASP A 84 8.05 -14.84 -15.91
CA ASP A 84 8.92 -13.68 -16.12
C ASP A 84 8.22 -12.34 -15.84
N ARG A 85 6.94 -12.19 -16.24
CA ARG A 85 6.19 -10.96 -16.02
C ARG A 85 5.93 -10.73 -14.53
N THR A 86 5.48 -11.77 -13.84
CA THR A 86 5.18 -11.71 -12.41
C THR A 86 6.45 -11.54 -11.58
N LYS A 87 7.55 -12.20 -11.98
CA LYS A 87 8.87 -12.06 -11.39
C LYS A 87 9.42 -10.65 -11.49
N GLN A 88 9.25 -9.97 -12.62
CA GLN A 88 9.64 -8.57 -12.78
C GLN A 88 8.83 -7.67 -11.84
N LEU A 89 7.50 -7.87 -11.79
CA LEU A 89 6.61 -7.11 -10.92
C LEU A 89 6.96 -7.27 -9.43
N ILE A 90 7.22 -8.51 -8.98
CA ILE A 90 7.65 -8.79 -7.60
C ILE A 90 8.98 -8.11 -7.31
N SER A 91 9.92 -8.15 -8.25
CA SER A 91 11.23 -7.51 -8.07
C SER A 91 11.10 -5.99 -7.93
N GLU A 92 10.28 -5.36 -8.77
CA GLU A 92 9.96 -3.93 -8.67
C GLU A 92 9.31 -3.58 -7.34
N MET A 93 8.31 -4.37 -6.93
CA MET A 93 7.61 -4.22 -5.64
C MET A 93 8.58 -4.28 -4.46
N ILE A 94 9.50 -5.26 -4.44
CA ILE A 94 10.52 -5.36 -3.39
C ILE A 94 11.50 -4.18 -3.46
N GLY A 95 11.89 -3.77 -4.67
CA GLY A 95 12.74 -2.60 -4.89
C GLY A 95 12.16 -1.32 -4.30
N ILE A 96 10.88 -1.06 -4.53
CA ILE A 96 10.13 0.05 -3.94
C ILE A 96 10.09 -0.08 -2.43
N GLY A 97 9.72 -1.26 -1.92
CA GLY A 97 9.55 -1.48 -0.48
C GLY A 97 10.85 -1.26 0.31
N VAL A 98 11.95 -1.85 -0.15
CA VAL A 98 13.28 -1.68 0.45
C VAL A 98 13.81 -0.26 0.23
N GLY A 99 13.61 0.33 -0.95
CA GLY A 99 14.10 1.66 -1.29
C GLY A 99 13.44 2.79 -0.48
N LEU A 100 12.12 2.72 -0.29
CA LEU A 100 11.41 3.67 0.57
C LEU A 100 11.76 3.45 2.04
N LYS A 101 11.87 2.20 2.51
CA LYS A 101 12.36 1.91 3.87
C LYS A 101 13.76 2.49 4.09
N TYR A 102 14.69 2.25 3.16
CA TYR A 102 16.03 2.87 3.20
C TYR A 102 15.93 4.39 3.33
N SER A 103 15.08 5.02 2.52
CA SER A 103 14.91 6.47 2.50
C SER A 103 14.37 7.01 3.83
N THR A 104 13.46 6.29 4.51
CA THR A 104 13.02 6.67 5.87
C THR A 104 14.15 6.65 6.89
N LEU A 105 15.02 5.64 6.82
CA LEU A 105 16.16 5.48 7.73
C LEU A 105 17.24 6.51 7.43
N LEU A 106 17.51 6.72 6.13
CA LEU A 106 18.47 7.68 5.61
C LEU A 106 18.12 9.08 6.10
N LEU A 107 16.89 9.50 5.82
CA LEU A 107 16.43 10.85 6.11
C LEU A 107 15.85 10.98 7.51
N SER A 108 15.70 9.91 8.29
CA SER A 108 15.06 9.96 9.62
C SER A 108 13.69 10.67 9.58
N ILE A 109 12.85 10.26 8.62
CA ILE A 109 11.53 10.84 8.36
C ILE A 109 10.42 9.85 8.71
N ASN A 110 9.21 10.37 8.94
CA ASN A 110 8.01 9.56 8.98
C ASN A 110 7.63 9.15 7.53
N PRO A 111 7.17 7.90 7.29
CA PRO A 111 6.66 7.47 5.99
C PRO A 111 5.62 8.43 5.38
N ASN A 112 4.81 9.10 6.21
CA ASN A 112 3.77 10.00 5.75
C ASN A 112 4.27 11.26 5.01
N GLN A 113 5.58 11.45 4.92
CA GLN A 113 6.22 12.55 4.19
C GLN A 113 6.59 12.19 2.74
N PHE A 114 6.37 10.94 2.31
CA PHE A 114 6.57 10.57 0.91
C PHE A 114 5.46 11.10 0.02
N LYS A 115 5.88 11.56 -1.16
CA LYS A 115 5.04 11.90 -2.29
C LYS A 115 5.45 11.05 -3.48
N LYS A 116 4.48 10.50 -4.22
CA LYS A 116 4.74 9.93 -5.55
C LYS A 116 4.78 11.06 -6.57
N ILE A 117 5.82 11.11 -7.39
CA ILE A 117 5.95 12.10 -8.47
C ILE A 117 5.04 11.65 -9.61
N GLY A 118 4.18 12.56 -10.08
CA GLY A 118 3.30 12.29 -11.22
C GLY A 118 4.09 12.24 -12.52
N VAL A 119 3.63 11.42 -13.47
CA VAL A 119 4.24 11.31 -14.79
C VAL A 119 4.23 12.68 -15.49
N PRO A 120 5.40 13.26 -15.84
CA PRO A 120 5.46 14.53 -16.54
C PRO A 120 5.03 14.36 -18.00
N VAL A 121 4.66 15.47 -18.64
CA VAL A 121 4.30 15.50 -20.07
C VAL A 121 5.52 15.17 -20.94
N GLU A 122 6.71 15.65 -20.55
CA GLU A 122 7.97 15.40 -21.24
C GLU A 122 9.11 15.17 -20.24
N GLY A 123 10.13 14.41 -20.66
CA GLY A 123 11.35 14.17 -19.90
C GLY A 123 11.31 12.96 -18.98
N LYS A 124 12.50 12.59 -18.48
CA LYS A 124 12.66 11.56 -17.46
C LYS A 124 12.44 12.15 -16.06
N TYR A 125 12.03 11.31 -15.12
CA TYR A 125 11.75 11.71 -13.75
C TYR A 125 12.00 10.55 -12.78
N LEU A 126 12.27 10.89 -11.53
CA LEU A 126 12.36 9.94 -10.42
C LEU A 126 10.96 9.68 -9.86
N ASP A 127 10.77 8.53 -9.20
CA ASP A 127 9.42 8.06 -8.84
C ASP A 127 8.83 8.73 -7.59
N TYR A 128 9.66 9.14 -6.62
CA TYR A 128 9.21 9.66 -5.34
C TYR A 128 9.94 10.94 -4.91
N ALA A 129 9.30 11.72 -4.04
CA ALA A 129 9.87 12.90 -3.41
C ALA A 129 9.56 12.96 -1.91
N VAL A 130 10.40 13.67 -1.17
CA VAL A 130 10.14 14.06 0.21
C VAL A 130 10.79 15.41 0.52
N VAL A 131 10.15 16.18 1.40
CA VAL A 131 10.71 17.42 1.93
C VAL A 131 11.10 17.21 3.39
N LYS A 132 12.37 17.48 3.71
CA LYS A 132 12.90 17.45 5.07
C LYS A 132 13.81 18.65 5.28
N ASP A 133 13.70 19.33 6.43
CA ASP A 133 14.56 20.45 6.80
C ASP A 133 14.62 21.54 5.71
N ALA A 134 13.44 21.85 5.12
CA ALA A 134 13.29 22.75 3.99
C ALA A 134 14.12 22.38 2.74
N LYS A 135 14.44 21.10 2.57
CA LYS A 135 15.18 20.55 1.43
C LYS A 135 14.38 19.44 0.79
N GLU A 136 14.37 19.42 -0.53
CA GLU A 136 13.69 18.38 -1.31
C GLU A 136 14.65 17.29 -1.73
N TYR A 137 14.19 16.05 -1.60
CA TYR A 137 14.89 14.84 -1.98
C TYR A 137 14.02 14.11 -3.01
N GLU A 138 14.62 13.70 -4.13
CA GLU A 138 13.94 12.86 -5.13
C GLU A 138 14.59 11.48 -5.19
N ILE A 139 13.77 10.45 -5.33
CA ILE A 139 14.12 9.06 -5.07
C ILE A 139 13.63 8.19 -6.23
N GLU A 140 14.54 7.40 -6.80
CA GLU A 140 14.21 6.30 -7.70
C GLU A 140 14.39 4.96 -6.99
N THR A 141 13.52 4.01 -7.25
CA THR A 141 13.65 2.66 -6.71
C THR A 141 13.63 1.64 -7.83
N LYS A 142 14.56 0.68 -7.80
CA LYS A 142 14.63 -0.43 -8.74
C LYS A 142 14.79 -1.73 -7.96
N GLY A 143 14.32 -2.84 -8.52
CA GLY A 143 14.61 -4.17 -7.99
C GLY A 143 14.85 -5.17 -9.12
N THR A 144 15.78 -6.10 -8.89
CA THR A 144 16.24 -7.06 -9.89
C THR A 144 16.69 -8.36 -9.26
N ILE A 145 16.56 -9.46 -9.99
CA ILE A 145 17.19 -10.75 -9.69
C ILE A 145 18.48 -10.96 -10.52
N SER A 146 18.86 -9.99 -11.35
CA SER A 146 20.08 -10.07 -12.14
C SER A 146 21.29 -9.76 -11.28
N ASP A 147 22.38 -10.50 -11.50
CA ASP A 147 23.68 -10.22 -10.90
C ASP A 147 24.28 -8.88 -11.37
N TYR A 148 23.76 -8.32 -12.47
CA TYR A 148 24.20 -7.06 -13.06
C TYR A 148 23.13 -5.97 -12.90
N TYR A 149 23.56 -4.80 -12.43
CA TYR A 149 22.67 -3.64 -12.24
C TYR A 149 23.02 -2.44 -13.13
N SER A 150 24.00 -2.56 -14.04
CA SER A 150 24.52 -1.45 -14.85
C SER A 150 23.43 -0.74 -15.67
N ALA A 151 22.47 -1.48 -16.23
CA ALA A 151 21.36 -0.89 -16.98
C ALA A 151 20.45 -0.03 -16.09
N MET A 152 20.12 -0.52 -14.88
CA MET A 152 19.32 0.21 -13.91
C MET A 152 20.05 1.44 -13.36
N LYS A 153 21.34 1.30 -13.08
CA LYS A 153 22.21 2.41 -12.71
C LYS A 153 22.22 3.50 -13.78
N ASN A 154 22.41 3.13 -15.05
CA ASN A 154 22.41 4.09 -16.16
C ASN A 154 21.04 4.77 -16.32
N ASP A 155 19.93 4.05 -16.12
CA ASP A 155 18.59 4.65 -16.12
C ASP A 155 18.40 5.67 -14.99
N ILE A 156 18.82 5.32 -13.76
CA ILE A 156 18.82 6.23 -12.61
C ILE A 156 19.64 7.48 -12.92
N ILE A 157 20.89 7.33 -13.38
CA ILE A 157 21.77 8.47 -13.71
C ILE A 157 21.12 9.37 -14.77
N ALA A 158 20.54 8.77 -15.82
CA ALA A 158 19.83 9.53 -16.85
C ALA A 158 18.60 10.27 -16.30
N LYS A 159 17.83 9.65 -15.39
CA LYS A 159 16.68 10.29 -14.74
C LYS A 159 17.10 11.45 -13.83
N LYS A 160 18.21 11.31 -13.09
CA LYS A 160 18.76 12.38 -12.24
C LYS A 160 19.25 13.59 -13.04
N ALA A 161 19.87 13.35 -14.19
CA ALA A 161 20.40 14.40 -15.06
C ALA A 161 19.31 15.18 -15.83
N ALA A 162 18.18 14.52 -16.09
CA ALA A 162 17.11 15.06 -16.90
C ALA A 162 16.14 15.92 -16.07
N GLN A 163 16.53 17.09 -15.55
CA GLN A 163 15.56 18.06 -15.00
C GLN A 163 16.12 19.46 -14.69
N GLY A 164 15.28 20.49 -14.89
CA GLY A 164 15.62 21.91 -14.70
C GLY A 164 15.30 22.50 -13.32
N ARG A 165 14.83 21.68 -12.36
CA ARG A 165 14.52 22.13 -10.98
C ARG A 165 15.68 21.82 -10.04
N ALA A 166 16.05 22.80 -9.22
CA ALA A 166 17.05 22.64 -8.17
C ALA A 166 16.50 21.74 -7.06
N ILE A 167 17.17 20.60 -6.82
CA ILE A 167 16.81 19.60 -5.80
C ILE A 167 18.03 19.32 -4.97
N HIS A 168 17.84 19.28 -3.65
CA HIS A 168 18.96 19.19 -2.73
C HIS A 168 19.74 17.89 -2.95
N LEU A 169 19.04 16.76 -3.06
CA LEU A 169 19.67 15.46 -3.30
C LEU A 169 18.76 14.58 -4.17
N ARG A 170 19.35 13.96 -5.18
CA ARG A 170 18.72 12.92 -5.98
C ARG A 170 19.47 11.62 -5.79
N PHE A 171 18.74 10.55 -5.49
CA PHE A 171 19.36 9.23 -5.35
C PHE A 171 18.45 8.12 -5.85
N GLY A 172 19.07 7.00 -6.19
CA GLY A 172 18.41 5.77 -6.57
C GLY A 172 18.83 4.63 -5.68
N THR A 173 17.90 3.72 -5.40
CA THR A 173 18.16 2.46 -4.72
C THR A 173 17.92 1.30 -5.68
N ILE A 174 18.87 0.38 -5.79
CA ILE A 174 18.73 -0.83 -6.60
C ILE A 174 18.80 -2.04 -5.68
N MET A 175 17.67 -2.72 -5.53
CA MET A 175 17.60 -3.96 -4.76
C MET A 175 18.00 -5.15 -5.62
N MET A 176 19.13 -5.77 -5.29
CA MET A 176 19.59 -7.03 -5.88
C MET A 176 19.11 -8.20 -5.04
N LEU A 177 18.17 -8.96 -5.59
CA LEU A 177 17.53 -10.13 -4.98
C LEU A 177 18.31 -11.40 -5.33
N VAL A 178 18.22 -12.39 -4.46
CA VAL A 178 18.86 -13.69 -4.71
C VAL A 178 17.97 -14.52 -5.64
N LYS A 179 18.60 -15.14 -6.64
CA LYS A 179 18.01 -16.22 -7.43
C LYS A 179 18.29 -17.53 -6.69
N ASP A 180 17.32 -18.43 -6.66
CA ASP A 180 17.19 -19.71 -5.91
C ASP A 180 18.38 -20.71 -5.94
N THR A 181 19.56 -20.33 -6.44
CA THR A 181 20.71 -21.23 -6.68
C THR A 181 22.10 -20.61 -6.46
N ALA A 182 22.20 -19.38 -5.97
CA ALA A 182 23.50 -18.75 -5.71
C ALA A 182 23.73 -18.57 -4.21
N GLY A 183 24.93 -18.91 -3.71
CA GLY A 183 25.37 -18.55 -2.36
C GLY A 183 25.60 -17.03 -2.17
N SER A 184 24.91 -16.20 -2.95
CA SER A 184 24.92 -14.75 -2.87
C SER A 184 23.86 -14.29 -1.86
N VAL A 185 24.14 -13.16 -1.22
CA VAL A 185 23.21 -12.48 -0.32
C VAL A 185 22.56 -11.31 -1.04
N SER A 186 21.34 -10.96 -0.67
CA SER A 186 20.69 -9.77 -1.23
C SER A 186 21.39 -8.48 -0.80
N LYS A 187 21.43 -7.50 -1.69
CA LYS A 187 22.14 -6.23 -1.49
C LYS A 187 21.31 -5.07 -2.01
N CYS A 188 21.32 -3.95 -1.30
CA CYS A 188 20.76 -2.70 -1.78
C CYS A 188 21.89 -1.77 -2.22
N VAL A 189 21.99 -1.50 -3.52
CA VAL A 189 23.00 -0.59 -4.07
C VAL A 189 22.44 0.82 -4.14
N ILE A 190 23.20 1.81 -3.65
CA ILE A 190 22.83 3.22 -3.68
C ILE A 190 23.60 3.93 -4.78
N VAL A 191 22.86 4.68 -5.59
CA VAL A 191 23.39 5.53 -6.67
C VAL A 191 22.92 6.95 -6.37
N ASP A 192 23.79 7.82 -5.85
CA ASP A 192 23.46 9.21 -5.55
C ASP A 192 24.32 10.18 -6.36
N ASP A 193 23.98 11.47 -6.26
CA ASP A 193 24.84 12.59 -6.64
C ASP A 193 25.14 13.39 -5.36
N PRO A 194 26.23 14.17 -5.29
CA PRO A 194 26.48 15.01 -4.12
C PRO A 194 25.33 15.99 -3.88
N PRO A 195 25.00 16.26 -2.60
CA PRO A 195 23.95 17.21 -2.28
C PRO A 195 24.33 18.61 -2.77
N THR A 196 23.37 19.31 -3.35
CA THR A 196 23.52 20.70 -3.79
C THR A 196 22.80 21.63 -2.83
N ASP A 197 23.37 22.79 -2.54
CA ASP A 197 22.68 23.80 -1.74
C ASP A 197 21.65 24.51 -2.61
N VAL A 198 20.38 24.38 -2.25
CA VAL A 198 19.25 24.85 -3.06
C VAL A 198 18.25 25.58 -2.17
N PRO A 199 17.50 26.55 -2.71
CA PRO A 199 16.44 27.22 -1.98
C PRO A 199 15.38 26.24 -1.46
N ALA A 200 14.68 26.66 -0.41
CA ALA A 200 13.57 25.89 0.12
C ALA A 200 12.50 25.65 -0.96
N PRO A 201 11.97 24.42 -1.07
CA PRO A 201 10.95 24.11 -2.06
C PRO A 201 9.61 24.75 -1.65
N GLU A 202 8.88 25.32 -2.61
CA GLU A 202 7.49 25.75 -2.40
C GLU A 202 6.55 24.55 -2.49
N VAL A 203 6.51 23.74 -1.42
CA VAL A 203 5.73 22.51 -1.36
C VAL A 203 4.84 22.49 -0.13
N ASP A 204 3.56 22.17 -0.32
CA ASP A 204 2.62 21.95 0.78
C ASP A 204 2.85 20.56 1.39
N VAL A 205 3.70 20.49 2.42
CA VAL A 205 3.99 19.25 3.16
C VAL A 205 2.73 18.64 3.81
N TYR A 206 1.72 19.45 4.09
CA TYR A 206 0.44 18.96 4.59
C TYR A 206 -0.35 18.25 3.48
N GLU A 207 -0.33 18.75 2.26
CA GLU A 207 -0.90 18.06 1.10
C GLU A 207 -0.23 16.70 0.87
N ILE A 208 1.10 16.64 1.01
CA ILE A 208 1.86 15.38 0.90
C ILE A 208 1.34 14.35 1.91
N ALA A 209 1.21 14.73 3.18
CA ALA A 209 0.69 13.85 4.20
C ALA A 209 -0.75 13.39 3.91
N LEU A 210 -1.61 14.27 3.38
CA LEU A 210 -2.96 13.88 3.00
C LEU A 210 -2.99 12.91 1.81
N LEU A 211 -2.15 13.12 0.79
CA LEU A 211 -2.00 12.21 -0.34
C LEU A 211 -1.43 10.86 0.07
N TYR A 212 -0.52 10.84 1.06
CA TYR A 212 -0.03 9.62 1.68
C TYR A 212 -1.19 8.77 2.23
N TYR A 213 -2.04 9.36 3.08
CA TYR A 213 -3.19 8.65 3.62
C TYR A 213 -4.25 8.35 2.56
N ALA A 214 -4.36 9.16 1.49
CA ALA A 214 -5.24 8.88 0.37
C ALA A 214 -4.96 7.51 -0.26
N MET A 215 -3.69 7.11 -0.36
CA MET A 215 -3.31 5.79 -0.88
C MET A 215 -4.01 4.68 -0.08
N TYR A 216 -3.83 4.66 1.24
CA TYR A 216 -4.43 3.63 2.11
C TYR A 216 -5.96 3.73 2.13
N LEU A 217 -6.50 4.95 2.22
CA LEU A 217 -7.95 5.19 2.23
C LEU A 217 -8.64 4.74 0.93
N SER A 218 -7.92 4.67 -0.19
CA SER A 218 -8.47 4.18 -1.46
C SER A 218 -8.87 2.70 -1.42
N PHE A 219 -8.25 1.93 -0.53
CA PHE A 219 -8.59 0.53 -0.30
C PHE A 219 -9.60 0.35 0.85
N ILE A 220 -9.66 1.32 1.76
CA ILE A 220 -10.43 1.22 3.00
C ILE A 220 -11.84 1.80 2.85
N LEU A 221 -11.98 2.96 2.20
CA LEU A 221 -13.24 3.68 2.12
C LEU A 221 -13.99 3.31 0.84
N ASP A 222 -15.31 3.06 0.96
CA ASP A 222 -16.16 2.94 -0.22
C ASP A 222 -15.94 4.11 -1.18
N SER A 223 -16.01 3.83 -2.48
CA SER A 223 -15.87 4.78 -3.58
C SER A 223 -16.50 6.16 -3.32
N LYS A 224 -17.70 6.22 -2.73
CA LYS A 224 -18.39 7.45 -2.36
C LYS A 224 -17.59 8.33 -1.42
N TYR A 225 -17.07 7.74 -0.34
CA TYR A 225 -16.43 8.46 0.74
C TYR A 225 -14.97 8.75 0.40
N TYR A 226 -14.28 7.83 -0.28
CA TYR A 226 -12.97 8.12 -0.86
C TYR A 226 -13.03 9.30 -1.84
N ASN A 227 -14.01 9.31 -2.74
CA ASN A 227 -14.17 10.40 -3.71
C ASN A 227 -14.48 11.76 -3.06
N LYS A 228 -15.16 11.77 -1.90
CA LYS A 228 -15.38 12.98 -1.10
C LYS A 228 -14.08 13.48 -0.45
N PHE A 229 -13.16 12.59 -0.12
CA PHE A 229 -11.85 12.91 0.44
C PHE A 229 -10.89 13.45 -0.64
N ILE A 230 -10.73 12.76 -1.78
CA ILE A 230 -9.71 13.11 -2.79
C ILE A 230 -10.09 14.32 -3.66
N ARG A 231 -11.39 14.59 -3.87
CA ARG A 231 -11.87 15.71 -4.69
C ARG A 231 -11.42 17.10 -4.19
N PRO A 232 -11.53 17.44 -2.89
CA PRO A 232 -11.01 18.71 -2.39
C PRO A 232 -9.48 18.81 -2.46
N LEU A 233 -8.75 17.72 -2.21
CA LEU A 233 -7.27 17.68 -2.36
C LEU A 233 -6.83 18.11 -3.75
N LYS A 234 -7.42 17.50 -4.79
CA LYS A 234 -7.15 17.85 -6.19
C LYS A 234 -7.50 19.29 -6.57
N ARG A 235 -8.30 19.98 -5.75
CA ARG A 235 -8.69 21.37 -5.96
C ARG A 235 -7.90 22.34 -5.07
N GLY A 236 -6.84 21.88 -4.40
CA GLY A 236 -6.06 22.66 -3.45
C GLY A 236 -6.83 23.05 -2.18
N ARG A 237 -7.94 22.36 -1.87
CA ARG A 237 -8.80 22.66 -0.71
C ARG A 237 -8.48 21.72 0.45
N ASN A 238 -7.22 21.68 0.84
CA ASN A 238 -6.67 20.72 1.81
C ASN A 238 -7.39 20.80 3.18
N ASN A 239 -7.81 22.00 3.60
CA ASN A 239 -8.56 22.21 4.85
C ASN A 239 -10.03 21.71 4.80
N SER A 240 -10.58 21.41 3.62
CA SER A 240 -11.96 20.91 3.45
C SER A 240 -12.05 19.38 3.45
N VAL A 241 -10.91 18.69 3.54
CA VAL A 241 -10.84 17.24 3.54
C VAL A 241 -11.43 16.69 4.84
N ARG A 242 -12.31 15.70 4.74
CA ARG A 242 -12.96 15.06 5.89
C ARG A 242 -13.10 13.57 5.66
N ILE A 243 -12.98 12.81 6.74
CA ILE A 243 -13.15 11.36 6.83
C ILE A 243 -14.28 11.07 7.82
N GLN A 244 -15.29 10.32 7.38
CA GLN A 244 -16.41 9.93 8.23
C GLN A 244 -16.09 8.63 8.96
N GLN A 245 -15.81 8.69 10.27
CA GLN A 245 -15.41 7.51 11.07
C GLN A 245 -16.46 6.39 11.07
N ASN A 246 -17.76 6.72 10.96
CA ASN A 246 -18.84 5.73 10.89
C ASN A 246 -18.99 5.07 9.50
N LYS A 247 -18.10 5.36 8.54
CA LYS A 247 -18.12 4.81 7.17
C LYS A 247 -17.02 3.78 6.91
N PHE A 248 -16.18 3.53 7.89
CA PHE A 248 -15.27 2.40 7.87
C PHE A 248 -16.05 1.10 8.12
N PHE A 249 -15.66 0.03 7.44
CA PHE A 249 -16.26 -1.28 7.66
C PHE A 249 -15.91 -1.83 9.04
N ALA A 250 -14.65 -1.66 9.47
CA ALA A 250 -14.12 -2.28 10.66
C ALA A 250 -13.51 -1.28 11.64
N LYS A 251 -13.63 -1.62 12.93
CA LYS A 251 -12.92 -0.98 14.04
C LYS A 251 -12.08 -2.06 14.74
N TYR A 252 -10.82 -1.78 14.98
CA TYR A 252 -9.88 -2.70 15.63
C TYR A 252 -9.20 -2.03 16.82
N TYR A 253 -9.06 -2.74 17.94
CA TYR A 253 -8.38 -2.24 19.13
C TYR A 253 -7.02 -2.90 19.32
N PHE A 254 -5.96 -2.09 19.39
CA PHE A 254 -4.59 -2.56 19.54
C PHE A 254 -3.78 -1.59 20.37
N GLN A 255 -3.03 -2.08 21.38
CA GLN A 255 -2.17 -1.27 22.25
C GLN A 255 -2.85 0.01 22.79
N ASN A 256 -4.07 -0.13 23.32
CA ASN A 256 -4.88 0.97 23.84
C ASN A 256 -5.30 2.04 22.83
N ARG A 257 -5.19 1.74 21.54
CA ARG A 257 -5.55 2.64 20.44
C ARG A 257 -6.61 2.02 19.57
N THR A 258 -7.41 2.90 18.96
CA THR A 258 -8.46 2.52 18.03
C THR A 258 -7.97 2.74 16.60
N TYR A 259 -8.18 1.74 15.75
CA TYR A 259 -7.90 1.81 14.32
C TYR A 259 -9.21 1.62 13.55
N TYR A 260 -9.42 2.46 12.55
CA TYR A 260 -10.55 2.37 11.63
C TYR A 260 -10.04 1.90 10.26
N GLY A 261 -10.68 0.88 9.71
CA GLY A 261 -10.13 0.19 8.55
C GLY A 261 -11.14 -0.62 7.76
N GLU A 262 -10.60 -1.47 6.91
CA GLU A 262 -11.31 -2.45 6.11
C GLU A 262 -10.70 -3.83 6.34
N CYS A 263 -11.54 -4.85 6.22
CA CYS A 263 -11.13 -6.25 6.29
C CYS A 263 -11.14 -6.86 4.90
N PHE A 264 -10.25 -7.80 4.71
CA PHE A 264 -9.98 -8.41 3.42
C PHE A 264 -9.67 -9.90 3.61
N ASP A 265 -9.85 -10.67 2.55
CA ASP A 265 -9.63 -12.12 2.56
C ASP A 265 -8.95 -12.56 1.27
N TYR A 266 -8.04 -13.53 1.35
CA TYR A 266 -7.37 -14.10 0.18
C TYR A 266 -8.35 -14.80 -0.77
N ARG A 267 -9.48 -15.27 -0.24
CA ARG A 267 -10.53 -15.91 -1.04
C ARG A 267 -11.32 -14.91 -1.88
N LEU A 268 -11.15 -13.61 -1.65
CA LEU A 268 -11.73 -12.51 -2.44
C LEU A 268 -10.74 -11.94 -3.47
N ILE A 269 -9.55 -12.53 -3.61
CA ILE A 269 -8.60 -12.19 -4.66
C ILE A 269 -9.16 -12.58 -6.03
N ARG A 270 -9.11 -11.66 -6.98
CA ARG A 270 -9.64 -11.87 -8.33
C ARG A 270 -9.08 -13.12 -8.99
N GLU A 271 -7.77 -13.28 -8.97
CA GLU A 271 -7.05 -14.40 -9.58
C GLU A 271 -7.42 -15.75 -8.95
N ASN A 272 -7.81 -15.74 -7.68
CA ASN A 272 -8.27 -16.94 -6.98
C ASN A 272 -9.71 -17.28 -7.36
N VAL A 273 -10.58 -16.27 -7.45
CA VAL A 273 -11.99 -16.42 -7.83
C VAL A 273 -12.13 -16.87 -9.29
N SER A 274 -11.39 -16.24 -10.22
CA SER A 274 -11.44 -16.56 -11.65
C SER A 274 -10.97 -17.99 -11.98
N PHE A 275 -10.16 -18.60 -11.11
CA PHE A 275 -9.66 -19.97 -11.33
C PHE A 275 -10.72 -21.05 -11.08
N VAL A 276 -11.79 -20.71 -10.37
CA VAL A 276 -12.85 -21.64 -9.97
C VAL A 276 -14.07 -21.56 -10.93
N GLU A 277 -13.91 -20.88 -12.08
CA GLU A 277 -15.00 -20.66 -13.03
C GLU A 277 -15.38 -21.92 -13.85
N SER A 278 -16.42 -22.61 -13.39
CA SER A 278 -17.49 -23.20 -14.24
C SER A 278 -18.72 -23.53 -13.38
N ASN A 279 -19.91 -22.99 -13.74
CA ASN A 279 -21.28 -23.31 -13.25
C ASN A 279 -21.54 -23.70 -11.77
N SER A 280 -20.63 -23.37 -10.85
CA SER A 280 -20.73 -23.70 -9.43
C SER A 280 -21.53 -22.63 -8.68
N ASP A 281 -22.27 -23.03 -7.65
CA ASP A 281 -22.93 -22.08 -6.75
C ASP A 281 -21.89 -21.41 -5.81
N THR A 282 -22.31 -20.37 -5.07
CA THR A 282 -21.40 -19.62 -4.18
C THR A 282 -20.80 -20.51 -3.08
N ASP A 283 -21.49 -21.57 -2.66
CA ASP A 283 -21.04 -22.49 -1.61
C ASP A 283 -19.89 -23.36 -2.12
N ASP A 284 -20.04 -23.87 -3.34
CA ASP A 284 -19.01 -24.64 -4.02
C ASP A 284 -17.79 -23.78 -4.35
N ILE A 285 -17.98 -22.54 -4.81
CA ILE A 285 -16.86 -21.60 -5.04
C ILE A 285 -16.14 -21.33 -3.71
N PHE A 286 -16.88 -21.03 -2.64
CA PHE A 286 -16.30 -20.75 -1.33
C PHE A 286 -15.47 -21.93 -0.80
N ARG A 287 -15.99 -23.16 -0.93
CA ARG A 287 -15.29 -24.38 -0.54
C ARG A 287 -14.01 -24.57 -1.36
N GLN A 288 -14.09 -24.54 -2.69
CA GLN A 288 -12.94 -24.77 -3.57
C GLN A 288 -11.82 -23.74 -3.35
N ILE A 289 -12.16 -22.46 -3.21
CA ILE A 289 -11.16 -21.42 -2.93
C ILE A 289 -10.58 -21.62 -1.52
N THR A 290 -11.39 -21.96 -0.52
CA THR A 290 -10.90 -22.23 0.84
C THR A 290 -9.93 -23.42 0.87
N GLU A 291 -10.20 -24.49 0.13
CA GLU A 291 -9.28 -25.64 -0.01
C GLU A 291 -7.96 -25.24 -0.67
N ARG A 292 -8.01 -24.31 -1.63
CA ARG A 292 -6.83 -23.86 -2.39
C ARG A 292 -5.93 -22.90 -1.60
N VAL A 293 -6.50 -21.87 -0.99
CA VAL A 293 -5.71 -20.77 -0.39
C VAL A 293 -5.83 -20.67 1.13
N GLY A 294 -6.68 -21.52 1.73
CA GLY A 294 -6.93 -21.51 3.17
C GLY A 294 -7.77 -20.31 3.63
N ARG A 295 -7.78 -20.12 4.95
CA ARG A 295 -8.48 -19.01 5.61
C ARG A 295 -7.45 -17.98 6.04
N ILE A 296 -7.26 -16.96 5.22
CA ILE A 296 -6.30 -15.89 5.49
C ILE A 296 -7.02 -14.56 5.36
N LYS A 297 -7.23 -13.91 6.51
CA LYS A 297 -7.85 -12.60 6.62
C LYS A 297 -6.80 -11.57 7.00
N PHE A 298 -7.02 -10.34 6.57
CA PHE A 298 -6.23 -9.23 7.04
C PHE A 298 -7.06 -7.97 7.22
N PHE A 299 -6.53 -7.08 8.04
CA PHE A 299 -7.07 -5.77 8.31
C PHE A 299 -6.01 -4.74 8.02
N LEU A 300 -6.42 -3.67 7.33
CA LEU A 300 -5.63 -2.48 7.10
C LEU A 300 -6.39 -1.30 7.70
N GLY A 301 -5.77 -0.62 8.67
CA GLY A 301 -6.43 0.46 9.40
C GLY A 301 -5.54 1.67 9.63
N VAL A 302 -6.19 2.81 9.83
CA VAL A 302 -5.58 4.09 10.20
C VAL A 302 -5.98 4.41 11.64
N GLU A 303 -5.02 4.84 12.44
CA GLU A 303 -5.26 5.22 13.85
C GLU A 303 -6.28 6.38 13.95
N SER A 304 -7.14 6.33 14.97
CA SER A 304 -8.16 7.35 15.23
C SER A 304 -7.58 8.76 15.36
N THR A 305 -6.43 8.89 16.02
CA THR A 305 -5.71 10.17 16.21
C THR A 305 -5.33 10.82 14.88
N VAL A 306 -4.90 10.02 13.91
CA VAL A 306 -4.57 10.50 12.55
C VAL A 306 -5.83 10.97 11.83
N ILE A 307 -6.92 10.21 11.92
CA ILE A 307 -8.21 10.59 11.33
C ILE A 307 -8.74 11.90 11.95
N GLU A 308 -8.61 12.06 13.26
CA GLU A 308 -8.98 13.28 13.98
C GLU A 308 -8.09 14.47 13.56
N ALA A 309 -6.79 14.26 13.41
CA ALA A 309 -5.87 15.29 12.91
C ALA A 309 -6.29 15.79 11.51
N ILE A 310 -6.60 14.87 10.59
CA ILE A 310 -7.11 15.19 9.25
C ILE A 310 -8.43 15.98 9.33
N ASN A 311 -9.38 15.48 10.12
CA ASN A 311 -10.71 16.09 10.24
C ASN A 311 -10.69 17.50 10.84
N ASN A 312 -9.78 17.74 11.78
CA ASN A 312 -9.60 19.03 12.44
C ASN A 312 -8.62 19.96 11.67
N ALA A 313 -8.09 19.52 10.53
CA ALA A 313 -7.04 20.21 9.79
C ALA A 313 -5.81 20.55 10.68
N ASN A 314 -5.49 19.68 11.64
CA ASN A 314 -4.37 19.86 12.55
C ASN A 314 -3.07 19.41 11.86
N LYS A 315 -2.44 20.35 11.17
CA LYS A 315 -1.21 20.13 10.39
C LYS A 315 -0.05 19.69 11.27
N ASP A 316 0.14 20.36 12.41
CA ASP A 316 1.26 20.10 13.31
C ASP A 316 1.21 18.68 13.86
N LEU A 317 0.03 18.23 14.30
CA LEU A 317 -0.16 16.87 14.77
C LEU A 317 0.07 15.84 13.66
N LEU A 318 -0.41 16.08 12.44
CA LEU A 318 -0.26 15.13 11.33
C LEU A 318 1.20 14.99 10.90
N LEU A 319 1.93 16.10 10.81
CA LEU A 319 3.34 16.13 10.38
C LEU A 319 4.30 15.61 11.45
N ALA A 320 4.00 15.87 12.73
CA ALA A 320 4.78 15.37 13.86
C ALA A 320 4.31 14.00 14.38
N TYR A 321 3.28 13.40 13.74
CA TYR A 321 2.72 12.15 14.19
C TYR A 321 3.79 11.05 14.26
N HIS A 322 3.83 10.32 15.36
CA HIS A 322 4.77 9.22 15.55
C HIS A 322 4.19 8.14 16.46
N SER A 323 3.99 6.95 15.90
CA SER A 323 3.65 5.75 16.67
C SER A 323 4.89 4.91 16.96
N PRO A 324 5.01 4.27 18.15
CA PRO A 324 6.01 3.23 18.35
C PRO A 324 5.83 2.11 17.33
N LYS A 325 6.93 1.74 16.64
CA LYS A 325 6.91 0.58 15.73
C LYS A 325 6.67 -0.69 16.54
N THR A 326 5.78 -1.53 16.05
CA THR A 326 5.54 -2.85 16.63
C THR A 326 5.45 -3.88 15.53
N PHE A 327 6.20 -4.96 15.69
CA PHE A 327 6.02 -6.20 14.94
C PHE A 327 5.81 -7.32 15.94
N THR A 328 4.67 -8.01 15.86
CA THR A 328 4.40 -9.20 16.69
C THR A 328 3.88 -10.33 15.83
N GLN A 329 4.36 -11.53 16.10
CA GLN A 329 3.88 -12.76 15.50
C GLN A 329 3.63 -13.80 16.59
N SER A 330 2.42 -14.30 16.67
CA SER A 330 2.01 -15.35 17.61
C SER A 330 0.83 -16.11 17.04
N ASP A 331 0.86 -17.44 17.12
CA ASP A 331 -0.28 -18.32 16.82
C ASP A 331 -1.00 -17.99 15.51
N GLY A 332 -0.27 -17.90 14.39
CA GLY A 332 -0.85 -17.61 13.07
C GLY A 332 -1.40 -16.18 12.89
N VAL A 333 -1.16 -15.29 13.85
CA VAL A 333 -1.47 -13.86 13.77
C VAL A 333 -0.20 -13.03 13.65
N TYR A 334 -0.21 -12.10 12.70
CA TYR A 334 0.88 -11.17 12.42
C TYR A 334 0.34 -9.75 12.58
N LYS A 335 1.06 -8.89 13.30
CA LYS A 335 0.67 -7.49 13.51
C LYS A 335 1.87 -6.60 13.20
N CYS A 336 1.69 -5.65 12.31
CA CYS A 336 2.67 -4.65 11.94
C CYS A 336 2.06 -3.26 12.14
N LEU A 337 2.63 -2.48 13.05
CA LEU A 337 2.33 -1.07 13.27
C LEU A 337 3.59 -0.27 12.97
N ASP A 338 3.48 0.67 12.05
CA ASP A 338 4.56 1.60 11.72
C ASP A 338 4.28 3.00 12.31
N THR A 339 5.26 3.89 12.18
CA THR A 339 5.32 5.21 12.82
C THR A 339 4.27 6.21 12.37
N ASP A 340 3.58 5.96 11.27
CA ASP A 340 2.56 6.79 10.65
C ASP A 340 1.12 6.46 11.08
N GLY A 341 0.96 5.43 11.93
CA GLY A 341 -0.35 5.02 12.45
C GLY A 341 -1.12 4.10 11.51
N ILE A 342 -0.43 3.51 10.51
CA ILE A 342 -0.99 2.42 9.70
C ILE A 342 -0.77 1.10 10.43
N LEU A 343 -1.86 0.39 10.69
CA LEU A 343 -1.88 -0.94 11.29
C LEU A 343 -2.26 -1.97 10.24
N ILE A 344 -1.45 -3.02 10.12
CA ILE A 344 -1.71 -4.20 9.32
C ILE A 344 -1.80 -5.40 10.26
N ILE A 345 -2.92 -6.11 10.22
CA ILE A 345 -3.11 -7.37 10.94
C ILE A 345 -3.36 -8.47 9.91
N LYS A 346 -2.69 -9.60 10.04
CA LYS A 346 -2.97 -10.81 9.26
C LYS A 346 -3.30 -11.94 10.23
N SER A 347 -4.35 -12.69 9.94
CA SER A 347 -4.81 -13.81 10.74
C SER A 347 -5.02 -15.02 9.84
N GLN A 348 -4.41 -16.13 10.22
CA GLN A 348 -4.61 -17.42 9.59
C GLN A 348 -5.60 -18.24 10.41
N ASN A 349 -6.45 -19.03 9.76
CA ASN A 349 -7.32 -20.03 10.38
C ASN A 349 -8.17 -19.52 11.57
N GLY A 350 -8.53 -18.23 11.57
CA GLY A 350 -9.38 -17.62 12.58
C GLY A 350 -8.71 -17.37 13.94
N HIS A 351 -7.39 -17.27 14.00
CA HIS A 351 -6.67 -17.05 15.26
C HIS A 351 -6.89 -15.65 15.88
N ASP A 352 -7.18 -14.61 15.09
CA ASP A 352 -7.54 -13.28 15.62
C ASP A 352 -9.06 -13.11 15.82
N GLN A 353 -9.50 -13.16 17.08
CA GLN A 353 -10.92 -13.07 17.44
C GLN A 353 -11.59 -11.75 17.05
N GLN A 354 -10.87 -10.61 17.12
CA GLN A 354 -11.46 -9.32 16.74
C GLN A 354 -11.76 -9.30 15.23
N LEU A 355 -10.87 -9.86 14.41
CA LEU A 355 -11.12 -10.00 12.97
C LEU A 355 -12.27 -10.95 12.68
N GLU A 356 -12.36 -12.09 13.35
CA GLU A 356 -13.45 -13.05 13.13
C GLU A 356 -14.82 -12.52 13.54
N GLN A 357 -14.88 -11.66 14.57
CA GLN A 357 -16.12 -11.01 14.98
C GLN A 357 -16.62 -9.98 13.96
N VAL A 358 -15.70 -9.20 13.38
CA VAL A 358 -16.06 -8.13 12.42
C VAL A 358 -16.23 -8.66 11.01
N PHE A 359 -15.45 -9.68 10.64
CA PHE A 359 -15.38 -10.23 9.29
C PHE A 359 -15.47 -11.75 9.33
N SER A 360 -16.65 -12.24 9.72
CA SER A 360 -16.95 -13.67 9.84
C SER A 360 -16.94 -14.38 8.49
N GLU A 361 -16.91 -15.72 8.52
CA GLU A 361 -17.00 -16.55 7.30
C GLU A 361 -18.27 -16.25 6.48
N ASP A 362 -19.40 -15.97 7.15
CA ASP A 362 -20.64 -15.59 6.48
C ASP A 362 -20.49 -14.27 5.71
N VAL A 363 -19.78 -13.29 6.28
CA VAL A 363 -19.51 -12.03 5.59
C VAL A 363 -18.57 -12.24 4.40
N VAL A 364 -17.55 -13.08 4.54
CA VAL A 364 -16.65 -13.43 3.42
C VAL A 364 -17.45 -14.09 2.30
N LYS A 365 -18.32 -15.04 2.63
CA LYS A 365 -19.17 -15.76 1.68
C LYS A 365 -20.18 -14.83 1.00
N GLU A 366 -20.79 -13.91 1.74
CA GLU A 366 -21.66 -12.86 1.20
C GLU A 366 -20.90 -11.98 0.19
N ARG A 367 -19.70 -11.50 0.55
CA ARG A 367 -18.86 -10.69 -0.33
C ARG A 367 -18.43 -11.46 -1.58
N LEU A 368 -18.08 -12.75 -1.44
CA LEU A 368 -17.73 -13.61 -2.56
C LEU A 368 -18.90 -13.75 -3.55
N GLY A 369 -20.12 -13.97 -3.07
CA GLY A 369 -21.30 -14.06 -3.93
C GLY A 369 -21.65 -12.74 -4.64
N LEU A 370 -21.38 -11.59 -4.00
CA LEU A 370 -21.50 -10.28 -4.66
C LEU A 370 -20.43 -10.10 -5.75
N TYR A 371 -19.20 -10.51 -5.46
CA TYR A 371 -18.07 -10.38 -6.38
C TYR A 371 -18.17 -11.31 -7.59
N ASP A 372 -18.60 -12.56 -7.38
CA ASP A 372 -18.88 -13.52 -8.46
C ASP A 372 -19.94 -12.99 -9.43
N ARG A 373 -21.05 -12.44 -8.91
CA ARG A 373 -22.06 -11.77 -9.74
C ARG A 373 -21.51 -10.57 -10.52
N TYR A 374 -20.62 -9.80 -9.91
CA TYR A 374 -19.93 -8.71 -10.61
C TYR A 374 -19.12 -9.22 -11.80
N LEU A 375 -18.32 -10.29 -11.61
CA LEU A 375 -17.53 -10.90 -12.68
C LEU A 375 -18.41 -11.44 -13.81
N LYS A 376 -19.57 -12.01 -13.49
CA LYS A 376 -20.56 -12.51 -14.46
C LYS A 376 -21.42 -11.42 -15.12
N GLY A 377 -21.34 -10.18 -14.66
CA GLY A 377 -22.20 -9.08 -15.16
C GLY A 377 -23.66 -9.17 -14.71
N GLU A 378 -23.94 -9.93 -13.64
CA GLU A 378 -25.27 -10.20 -13.09
C GLU A 378 -25.71 -9.17 -12.05
N ALA A 379 -26.05 -7.96 -12.48
CA ALA A 379 -26.55 -6.93 -11.57
C ALA A 379 -27.98 -7.25 -11.06
N HIS A 380 -28.25 -6.96 -9.78
CA HIS A 380 -29.55 -7.16 -9.14
C HIS A 380 -30.16 -5.83 -8.68
N LEU A 381 -31.47 -5.80 -8.39
CA LEU A 381 -32.15 -4.62 -7.86
C LEU A 381 -31.70 -4.36 -6.42
N CYS A 382 -31.47 -3.09 -6.08
CA CYS A 382 -31.07 -2.68 -4.74
C CYS A 382 -32.11 -3.04 -3.67
N GLY A 383 -33.41 -2.90 -3.95
CA GLY A 383 -34.50 -3.28 -3.05
C GLY A 383 -34.67 -2.44 -1.77
N ALA A 384 -33.63 -1.72 -1.33
CA ALA A 384 -33.69 -0.87 -0.12
C ALA A 384 -34.78 0.20 -0.22
N PRO A 385 -35.45 0.54 0.90
CA PRO A 385 -36.53 1.54 0.91
C PRO A 385 -35.97 2.93 0.59
N CYS A 386 -36.50 3.57 -0.44
CA CYS A 386 -36.08 4.91 -0.84
C CYS A 386 -36.46 5.95 0.22
N THR A 387 -35.60 6.96 0.40
CA THR A 387 -35.85 8.13 1.26
C THR A 387 -36.18 9.41 0.48
N SER A 388 -36.18 9.33 -0.86
CA SER A 388 -36.46 10.49 -1.72
C SER A 388 -37.94 10.89 -1.66
N PRO A 389 -38.26 12.20 -1.55
CA PRO A 389 -39.63 12.70 -1.61
C PRO A 389 -40.36 12.21 -2.86
N GLY A 390 -41.58 11.67 -2.69
CA GLY A 390 -42.43 11.17 -3.79
C GLY A 390 -42.31 9.66 -4.09
N ILE A 391 -41.25 9.00 -3.62
CA ILE A 391 -41.09 7.53 -3.69
C ILE A 391 -40.66 6.93 -2.35
N GLU A 392 -40.86 7.68 -1.25
CA GLU A 392 -40.49 7.26 0.10
C GLU A 392 -41.11 5.90 0.44
N GLY A 393 -40.29 5.01 1.02
CA GLY A 393 -40.67 3.64 1.38
C GLY A 393 -40.79 2.66 0.21
N LYS A 394 -40.78 3.11 -1.06
CA LYS A 394 -40.78 2.20 -2.22
C LYS A 394 -39.43 1.49 -2.36
N PRO A 395 -39.41 0.21 -2.77
CA PRO A 395 -38.17 -0.53 -2.98
C PRO A 395 -37.36 0.09 -4.11
N CYS A 396 -36.06 0.22 -3.90
CA CYS A 396 -35.17 0.83 -4.89
C CYS A 396 -34.97 -0.08 -6.12
N GLU A 397 -35.31 0.45 -7.29
CA GLU A 397 -35.19 -0.25 -8.57
C GLU A 397 -33.81 -0.09 -9.24
N ARG A 398 -32.85 0.60 -8.59
CA ARG A 398 -31.51 0.75 -9.14
C ARG A 398 -30.79 -0.58 -9.14
N ARG A 399 -30.20 -0.94 -10.28
CA ARG A 399 -29.32 -2.10 -10.38
C ARG A 399 -27.97 -1.85 -9.71
N THR A 400 -27.45 -2.87 -9.04
CA THR A 400 -26.15 -2.84 -8.37
C THR A 400 -25.57 -4.26 -8.34
N PHE A 401 -24.25 -4.35 -8.19
CA PHE A 401 -23.52 -5.60 -7.93
C PHE A 401 -23.28 -5.83 -6.43
N ARG A 402 -23.56 -4.79 -5.62
CA ARG A 402 -23.43 -4.78 -4.17
C ARG A 402 -24.79 -5.02 -3.53
N ARG A 403 -24.83 -5.33 -2.24
CA ARG A 403 -26.09 -5.49 -1.50
C ARG A 403 -27.06 -4.31 -1.68
N ASN A 404 -26.53 -3.09 -1.57
CA ASN A 404 -27.28 -1.85 -1.77
C ASN A 404 -26.57 -0.95 -2.78
N CYS A 405 -27.34 -0.19 -3.57
CA CYS A 405 -26.78 0.81 -4.48
C CYS A 405 -26.15 1.97 -3.72
N PHE A 406 -25.31 2.74 -4.41
CA PHE A 406 -24.59 3.91 -3.90
C PHE A 406 -25.41 4.91 -3.04
N PHE A 407 -26.71 5.05 -3.28
CA PHE A 407 -27.58 5.98 -2.55
C PHE A 407 -28.04 5.41 -1.19
N HIS A 408 -28.16 4.08 -1.10
CA HIS A 408 -28.62 3.36 0.09
C HIS A 408 -27.47 2.75 0.92
N ARG A 409 -26.22 3.14 0.60
CA ARG A 409 -25.01 2.97 1.42
C ARG A 409 -24.53 4.34 1.95
#